data_AF-A0A5N6JQY7-F1
#
_entry.id   AF-A0A5N6JQY7-F1
#
_cell.length_a   1.000
_cell.length_b   1.000
_cell.length_c   1.000
_cell.angle_alpha   90.00
_cell.angle_beta   90.00
_cell.angle_gamma   90.00
#
_symmetry.space_group_name_H-M   'P 1'
#
loop_
_entity.id
_entity.type
_entity.pdbx_description
1 polymer ?
#
loop_
_entity_poly.entity_id
_entity_poly.type
_entity_poly.pdbx_seq_one_letter_code
_entity_poly.pdbx_strand_id
1 'polypeptide(L)'
;MAPHANGSSNTSGNGVISQSSNQDLFTVSSPNVIYTDDEIRSKYSYRTTSVVQTATGNFVATPKDTVYDFKVDRKIPKTGMMLVGWGGNNGTTVTAGIIANRRGLAWATREGNREANYYGSVVMGSTMKLGTNAKTGDDVNIPFHNALPMVHPNDLVVGGWDISSYNLSEAMDRAGVLEPTLKEQIKKEMTELVPLPGLYYPDFIAANQEDRADNTIAGSKACNEHVEKIRQDIRDFKAKNGLDKVVVLWTANTERFAELIDGVNDTAEKTF
;
A
#
# COMPACT_ATOMS: atom_id res chain seq x y z
N MET A 1 -16.05 25.84 17.83
CA MET A 1 -15.68 26.77 16.73
C MET A 1 -14.17 26.88 16.75
N ALA A 2 -13.50 25.99 16.04
CA ALA A 2 -12.03 25.97 16.00
C ALA A 2 -11.53 27.14 15.13
N PRO A 3 -10.58 27.96 15.59
CA PRO A 3 -10.03 29.03 14.79
C PRO A 3 -9.01 28.49 13.79
N HIS A 4 -9.08 29.05 12.59
CA HIS A 4 -8.18 28.82 11.47
C HIS A 4 -6.72 29.14 11.85
N ALA A 5 -5.83 28.18 11.63
CA ALA A 5 -4.38 28.41 11.67
C ALA A 5 -3.91 28.80 10.26
N ASN A 6 -3.95 30.09 9.96
CA ASN A 6 -3.13 30.66 8.88
C ASN A 6 -1.69 30.80 9.41
N GLY A 7 -0.86 29.82 9.09
CA GLY A 7 0.59 29.87 9.30
C GLY A 7 1.31 29.70 7.97
N SER A 8 1.84 30.78 7.43
CA SER A 8 2.75 30.78 6.29
C SER A 8 4.07 30.11 6.67
N SER A 9 4.24 28.84 6.32
CA SER A 9 5.54 28.16 6.38
C SER A 9 6.23 28.28 5.02
N ASN A 10 7.13 29.26 4.91
CA ASN A 10 8.18 29.27 3.90
C ASN A 10 9.09 28.06 4.14
N THR A 11 8.98 27.03 3.30
CA THR A 11 9.99 25.97 3.18
C THR A 11 10.44 25.90 1.74
N SER A 12 11.36 26.81 1.41
CA SER A 12 12.20 26.70 0.22
C SER A 12 13.22 25.59 0.44
N GLY A 13 12.97 24.43 -0.14
CA GLY A 13 13.87 23.27 -0.15
C GLY A 13 13.76 22.55 -1.48
N ASN A 14 14.08 23.26 -2.57
CA ASN A 14 14.07 22.71 -3.92
C ASN A 14 15.37 21.92 -4.14
N GLY A 15 15.27 20.60 -4.15
CA GLY A 15 16.39 19.71 -4.44
C GLY A 15 15.85 18.37 -4.91
N VAL A 16 16.08 18.04 -6.17
CA VAL A 16 15.88 16.70 -6.73
C VAL A 16 16.80 15.75 -5.96
N ILE A 17 16.25 15.03 -4.98
CA ILE A 17 17.01 13.98 -4.29
C ILE A 17 16.82 12.70 -5.10
N SER A 18 17.79 12.39 -5.96
CA SER A 18 18.09 11.00 -6.26
C SER A 18 18.55 10.36 -4.95
N GLN A 19 17.65 9.73 -4.19
CA GLN A 19 18.01 9.03 -2.96
C GLN A 19 18.70 7.71 -3.30
N SER A 20 19.99 7.80 -3.58
CA SER A 20 20.93 6.71 -3.43
C SER A 20 21.95 7.08 -2.36
N SER A 21 21.50 7.07 -1.10
CA SER A 21 22.35 6.82 0.07
C SER A 21 21.45 6.64 1.30
N ASN A 22 21.26 5.38 1.72
CA ASN A 22 20.74 5.02 3.05
C ASN A 22 21.72 5.57 4.10
N GLN A 23 21.56 6.83 4.51
CA GLN A 23 22.11 7.28 5.79
C GLN A 23 21.04 7.05 6.84
N ASP A 24 21.37 6.21 7.83
CA ASP A 24 20.49 5.94 8.95
C ASP A 24 20.20 7.26 9.68
N LEU A 25 18.93 7.69 9.69
CA LEU A 25 18.48 8.94 10.33
C LEU A 25 18.78 8.95 11.85
N PHE A 26 18.77 7.77 12.48
CA PHE A 26 19.07 7.58 13.90
C PHE A 26 19.59 6.16 14.16
N THR A 27 20.19 5.94 15.34
CA THR A 27 20.59 4.63 15.84
C THR A 27 20.11 4.46 17.27
N VAL A 28 19.51 3.31 17.60
CA VAL A 28 19.12 2.98 18.98
C VAL A 28 20.30 2.34 19.71
N SER A 29 20.95 3.11 20.59
CA SER A 29 22.01 2.58 21.46
C SER A 29 21.40 1.84 22.65
N SER A 30 21.15 0.54 22.48
CA SER A 30 20.56 -0.34 23.51
C SER A 30 21.25 -1.70 23.51
N PRO A 31 21.50 -2.33 24.68
CA PRO A 31 22.03 -3.69 24.74
C PRO A 31 21.07 -4.74 24.13
N ASN A 32 19.80 -4.36 23.93
CA ASN A 32 18.78 -5.23 23.34
C ASN A 32 18.64 -5.06 21.83
N VAL A 33 19.46 -4.23 21.17
CA VAL A 33 19.42 -4.00 19.73
C VAL A 33 20.80 -4.22 19.14
N ILE A 34 20.87 -5.05 18.10
CA ILE A 34 22.11 -5.33 17.35
C ILE A 34 21.85 -4.97 15.89
N TYR A 35 22.73 -4.15 15.34
CA TYR A 35 22.76 -3.80 13.92
C TYR A 35 23.88 -4.53 13.22
N THR A 36 23.58 -5.10 12.06
CA THR A 36 24.56 -5.62 11.09
C THR A 36 24.28 -4.98 9.72
N ASP A 37 25.08 -5.29 8.71
CA ASP A 37 24.82 -4.80 7.35
C ASP A 37 23.50 -5.36 6.78
N ASP A 38 23.13 -6.59 7.15
CA ASP A 38 21.99 -7.30 6.56
C ASP A 38 20.71 -7.23 7.39
N GLU A 39 20.82 -7.09 8.71
CA GLU A 39 19.68 -7.24 9.63
C GLU A 39 19.79 -6.39 10.90
N ILE A 40 18.62 -6.06 11.46
CA ILE A 40 18.42 -5.50 12.80
C ILE A 40 17.82 -6.60 13.66
N ARG A 41 18.49 -6.95 14.77
CA ARG A 41 17.96 -7.88 15.78
C ARG A 41 17.56 -7.12 17.03
N SER A 42 16.39 -7.39 17.57
CA SER A 42 15.93 -6.76 18.81
C SER A 42 15.25 -7.71 19.77
N LYS A 43 15.49 -7.53 21.07
CA LYS A 43 14.77 -8.21 22.15
C LYS A 43 13.68 -7.31 22.70
N TYR A 44 12.46 -7.80 22.79
CA TYR A 44 11.31 -7.08 23.34
C TYR A 44 10.55 -7.93 24.35
N SER A 45 10.40 -7.43 25.58
CA SER A 45 9.56 -8.04 26.60
C SER A 45 8.12 -7.51 26.46
N TYR A 46 7.25 -8.30 25.83
CA TYR A 46 5.81 -8.01 25.79
C TYR A 46 5.19 -8.33 27.15
N ARG A 47 4.62 -7.31 27.78
CA ARG A 47 3.95 -7.44 29.08
C ARG A 47 2.45 -7.30 28.90
N THR A 48 1.70 -8.25 29.42
CA THR A 48 0.25 -8.29 29.37
C THR A 48 -0.32 -8.85 30.68
N THR A 49 -1.63 -8.92 30.82
CA THR A 49 -2.30 -9.41 32.03
C THR A 49 -3.40 -10.38 31.65
N SER A 50 -3.34 -11.62 32.13
CA SER A 50 -4.46 -12.57 31.99
C SER A 50 -5.43 -12.38 33.14
N VAL A 51 -6.73 -12.39 32.86
CA VAL A 51 -7.78 -12.24 33.86
C VAL A 51 -8.65 -13.50 33.87
N VAL A 52 -8.86 -14.07 35.06
CA VAL A 52 -9.77 -15.22 35.27
C VAL A 52 -10.83 -14.82 36.28
N GLN A 53 -12.09 -15.13 35.97
CA GLN A 53 -13.18 -15.00 36.92
C GLN A 53 -13.23 -16.23 37.83
N THR A 54 -13.25 -16.02 39.14
CA THR A 54 -13.36 -17.10 40.13
C THR A 54 -14.80 -17.61 40.22
N ALA A 55 -14.99 -18.80 40.81
CA ALA A 55 -16.31 -19.36 41.08
C ALA A 55 -17.19 -18.46 41.98
N THR A 56 -16.59 -17.57 42.78
CA THR A 56 -17.29 -16.59 43.62
C THR A 56 -17.60 -15.28 42.89
N GLY A 57 -17.31 -15.18 41.59
CA GLY A 57 -17.56 -14.01 40.76
C GLY A 57 -16.47 -12.92 40.80
N ASN A 58 -15.41 -13.08 41.60
CA ASN A 58 -14.28 -12.14 41.67
C ASN A 58 -13.35 -12.31 40.46
N PHE A 59 -12.52 -11.30 40.17
CA PHE A 59 -11.50 -11.39 39.12
C PHE A 59 -10.10 -11.54 39.72
N VAL A 60 -9.31 -12.45 39.16
CA VAL A 60 -7.86 -12.58 39.43
C VAL A 60 -7.12 -12.13 38.20
N ALA A 61 -6.38 -11.03 38.32
CA ALA A 61 -5.51 -10.50 37.28
C ALA A 61 -4.07 -10.95 37.53
N THR A 62 -3.46 -11.62 36.55
CA THR A 62 -2.10 -12.14 36.64
C THR A 62 -1.24 -11.51 35.54
N PRO A 63 -0.28 -10.63 35.89
CA PRO A 63 0.70 -10.11 34.94
C PRO A 63 1.51 -11.25 34.31
N LYS A 64 1.79 -11.13 33.02
CA LYS A 64 2.55 -12.09 32.21
C LYS A 64 3.52 -11.34 31.31
N ASP A 65 4.74 -11.85 31.26
CA ASP A 65 5.79 -11.35 30.37
C ASP A 65 6.12 -12.44 29.35
N THR A 66 6.29 -12.05 28.09
CA THR A 66 6.79 -12.92 27.01
C THR A 66 7.90 -12.18 26.27
N VAL A 67 9.08 -12.78 26.22
CA VAL A 67 10.22 -12.20 25.49
C VAL A 67 10.15 -12.64 24.03
N TYR A 68 10.20 -11.67 23.14
CA TYR A 68 10.30 -11.86 21.69
C TYR A 68 11.69 -11.44 21.21
N ASP A 69 12.25 -12.25 20.33
CA ASP A 69 13.44 -11.94 19.55
C ASP A 69 12.97 -11.61 18.12
N PHE A 70 13.01 -10.34 17.75
CA PHE A 70 12.68 -9.87 16.41
C PHE A 70 13.93 -9.81 15.53
N LYS A 71 13.74 -10.15 14.25
CA LYS A 71 14.71 -9.94 13.18
C LYS A 71 14.02 -9.15 12.07
N VAL A 72 14.68 -8.08 11.61
CA VAL A 72 14.25 -7.26 10.47
C VAL A 72 15.38 -7.22 9.46
N ASP A 73 15.11 -7.64 8.21
CA ASP A 73 16.08 -7.52 7.12
C ASP A 73 16.22 -6.04 6.71
N ARG A 74 17.46 -5.58 6.50
CA ARG A 74 17.74 -4.19 6.11
C ARG A 74 17.65 -3.95 4.61
N LYS A 75 17.78 -5.00 3.79
CA LYS A 75 17.65 -4.91 2.33
C LYS A 75 16.19 -4.66 1.96
N ILE A 76 15.91 -3.49 1.39
CA ILE A 76 14.59 -3.16 0.84
C ILE A 76 14.42 -3.90 -0.51
N PRO A 77 13.41 -4.77 -0.66
CA PRO A 77 13.22 -5.56 -1.87
C PRO A 77 12.61 -4.73 -3.01
N LYS A 78 13.01 -5.02 -4.26
CA LYS A 78 12.31 -4.46 -5.42
C LYS A 78 10.89 -5.04 -5.47
N THR A 79 9.89 -4.18 -5.31
CA THR A 79 8.53 -4.61 -5.01
C THR A 79 7.56 -4.18 -6.10
N GLY A 80 6.77 -5.13 -6.58
CA GLY A 80 5.62 -4.87 -7.43
C GLY A 80 4.31 -4.89 -6.65
N MET A 81 3.36 -4.06 -7.08
CA MET A 81 1.98 -4.05 -6.59
C MET A 81 1.04 -4.34 -7.74
N MET A 82 0.32 -5.46 -7.67
CA MET A 82 -0.69 -5.83 -8.65
C MET A 82 -2.09 -5.57 -8.09
N LEU A 83 -2.86 -4.73 -8.78
CA LEU A 83 -4.20 -4.33 -8.35
C LEU A 83 -5.27 -5.11 -9.12
N VAL A 84 -6.19 -5.75 -8.40
CA VAL A 84 -7.43 -6.23 -9.02
C VAL A 84 -8.40 -5.05 -9.06
N GLY A 85 -8.89 -4.67 -10.24
CA GLY A 85 -9.63 -3.43 -10.46
C GLY A 85 -8.72 -2.23 -10.71
N TRP A 86 -7.60 -2.43 -11.41
CA TRP A 86 -6.58 -1.40 -11.63
C TRP A 86 -7.11 -0.18 -12.40
N GLY A 87 -8.04 -0.40 -13.34
CA GLY A 87 -8.73 0.65 -14.10
C GLY A 87 -9.89 1.29 -13.33
N GLY A 88 -10.08 0.98 -12.05
CA GLY A 88 -11.02 1.67 -11.17
C GLY A 88 -10.50 3.03 -10.69
N ASN A 89 -11.36 3.78 -9.98
CA ASN A 89 -11.02 5.10 -9.43
C ASN A 89 -9.78 5.04 -8.52
N ASN A 90 -9.71 4.03 -7.63
CA ASN A 90 -8.58 3.86 -6.73
C ASN A 90 -7.30 3.48 -7.48
N GLY A 91 -7.37 2.50 -8.38
CA GLY A 91 -6.19 2.01 -9.09
C GLY A 91 -5.55 3.06 -9.98
N THR A 92 -6.36 3.82 -10.72
CA THR A 92 -5.91 4.96 -11.52
C THR A 92 -5.31 6.07 -10.66
N THR A 93 -5.98 6.46 -9.57
CA THR A 93 -5.54 7.53 -8.67
C THR A 93 -4.23 7.19 -7.95
N VAL A 94 -4.09 5.97 -7.43
CA VAL A 94 -2.85 5.50 -6.79
C VAL A 94 -1.70 5.52 -7.79
N THR A 95 -1.93 5.02 -9.00
CA THR A 95 -0.89 4.97 -10.04
C THR A 95 -0.46 6.37 -10.46
N ALA A 96 -1.42 7.25 -10.74
CA ALA A 96 -1.16 8.65 -11.06
C ALA A 96 -0.43 9.39 -9.93
N GLY A 97 -0.84 9.17 -8.67
CA GLY A 97 -0.21 9.77 -7.49
C GLY A 97 1.26 9.34 -7.34
N ILE A 98 1.57 8.06 -7.59
CA ILE A 98 2.95 7.56 -7.60
C ILE A 98 3.76 8.21 -8.72
N ILE A 99 3.22 8.26 -9.94
CA ILE A 99 3.90 8.91 -11.08
C ILE A 99 4.19 10.39 -10.80
N ALA A 100 3.19 11.11 -10.27
CA ALA A 100 3.30 12.52 -9.96
C ALA A 100 4.38 12.80 -8.90
N ASN A 101 4.42 12.01 -7.83
CA ASN A 101 5.44 12.13 -6.78
C ASN A 101 6.83 11.73 -7.29
N ARG A 102 6.95 10.64 -8.06
CA ARG A 102 8.22 10.20 -8.65
C ARG A 102 8.83 11.26 -9.57
N ARG A 103 7.98 11.99 -10.30
CA ARG A 103 8.40 13.06 -11.22
C ARG A 103 8.50 14.44 -10.57
N GLY A 104 8.15 14.58 -9.29
CA GLY A 104 8.12 15.87 -8.60
C GLY A 104 7.19 16.88 -9.28
N LEU A 105 6.02 16.43 -9.76
CA LEU A 105 5.12 17.28 -10.53
C LEU A 105 4.45 18.34 -9.64
N ALA A 106 4.15 19.47 -10.28
CA ALA A 106 3.29 20.49 -9.73
C ALA A 106 2.29 20.94 -10.80
N TRP A 107 1.10 21.34 -10.37
CA TRP A 107 0.03 21.78 -11.27
C TRP A 107 -0.78 22.91 -10.64
N ALA A 108 -1.32 23.77 -11.51
CA ALA A 108 -2.22 24.82 -11.09
C ALA A 108 -3.60 24.25 -10.71
N THR A 109 -4.12 24.69 -9.57
CA THR A 109 -5.52 24.52 -9.17
C THR A 109 -6.19 25.88 -9.05
N ARG A 110 -7.50 25.91 -8.74
CA ARG A 110 -8.24 27.16 -8.52
C ARG A 110 -7.70 27.96 -7.32
N GLU A 111 -7.04 27.29 -6.38
CA GLU A 111 -6.47 27.84 -5.16
C GLU A 111 -4.96 28.14 -5.28
N GLY A 112 -4.39 27.98 -6.48
CA GLY A 112 -2.96 28.20 -6.74
C GLY A 112 -2.21 26.92 -7.11
N ASN A 113 -0.89 27.01 -7.20
CA ASN A 113 -0.06 25.87 -7.57
C ASN A 113 0.01 24.84 -6.44
N ARG A 114 -0.06 23.55 -6.77
CA ARG A 114 0.06 22.42 -5.84
C ARG A 114 1.15 21.48 -6.31
N GLU A 115 1.93 20.96 -5.36
CA GLU A 115 2.95 19.94 -5.60
C GLU A 115 2.43 18.56 -5.25
N ALA A 116 2.89 17.54 -5.98
CA ALA A 116 2.64 16.15 -5.66
C ALA A 116 3.13 15.83 -4.24
N ASN A 117 2.30 15.11 -3.49
CA ASN A 117 2.61 14.66 -2.14
C ASN A 117 1.87 13.35 -1.84
N TYR A 118 2.13 12.79 -0.66
CA TYR A 118 1.43 11.61 -0.12
C TYR A 118 0.57 11.95 1.10
N TYR A 119 -0.07 13.11 1.13
CA TYR A 119 -0.99 13.46 2.21
C TYR A 119 -2.13 12.44 2.31
N GLY A 120 -2.56 12.17 3.55
CA GLY A 120 -3.50 11.10 3.87
C GLY A 120 -2.86 9.72 4.08
N SER A 121 -1.60 9.51 3.65
CA SER A 121 -0.85 8.30 4.02
C SER A 121 -0.28 8.44 5.44
N VAL A 122 -0.61 7.50 6.32
CA VAL A 122 0.01 7.44 7.66
C VAL A 122 1.52 7.23 7.54
N VAL A 123 1.98 6.37 6.64
CA VAL A 123 3.41 6.03 6.52
C VAL A 123 4.21 7.21 5.94
N MET A 124 3.68 7.90 4.93
CA MET A 124 4.41 8.98 4.26
C MET A 124 4.15 10.37 4.84
N GLY A 125 2.98 10.59 5.43
CA GLY A 125 2.51 11.90 5.89
C GLY A 125 2.47 12.08 7.42
N SER A 126 2.90 11.09 8.21
CA SER A 126 2.94 11.21 9.67
C SER A 126 4.35 11.12 10.25
N THR A 127 4.47 11.53 11.50
CA THR A 127 5.69 11.42 12.31
C THR A 127 5.44 10.57 13.53
N MET A 128 6.51 10.00 14.09
CA MET A 128 6.50 9.37 15.41
C MET A 128 7.50 10.06 16.34
N LYS A 129 7.16 10.14 17.62
CA LYS A 129 8.08 10.64 18.66
C LYS A 129 9.16 9.58 18.91
N LEU A 130 10.40 9.92 18.59
CA LEU A 130 11.57 9.10 18.89
C LEU A 130 11.97 9.23 20.37
N GLY A 131 11.83 10.43 20.93
CA GLY A 131 12.17 10.71 22.31
C GLY A 131 12.16 12.20 22.61
N THR A 132 12.99 12.61 23.55
CA THR A 132 13.14 14.00 23.99
C THR A 132 14.61 14.41 23.88
N ASN A 133 14.87 15.63 23.40
CA ASN A 133 16.21 16.17 23.27
C ASN A 133 16.83 16.37 24.66
N ALA A 134 17.99 15.75 24.91
CA ALA A 134 18.63 15.78 26.22
C ALA A 134 19.08 17.19 26.67
N LYS A 135 19.28 18.13 25.75
CA LYS A 135 19.73 19.49 26.07
C LYS A 135 18.57 20.47 26.24
N THR A 136 17.56 20.38 25.39
CA THR A 136 16.47 21.37 25.35
C THR A 136 15.19 20.89 26.02
N GLY A 137 15.00 19.57 26.17
CA GLY A 137 13.74 19.00 26.66
C GLY A 137 12.62 18.94 25.62
N ASP A 138 12.89 19.35 24.37
CA ASP A 138 11.89 19.33 23.30
C ASP A 138 11.68 17.92 22.74
N ASP A 139 10.49 17.67 22.21
CA ASP A 139 10.17 16.40 21.54
C ASP A 139 10.93 16.26 20.22
N VAL A 140 11.58 15.11 20.05
CA VAL A 140 12.23 14.73 18.79
C VAL A 140 11.29 13.80 18.05
N ASN A 141 10.72 14.29 16.95
CA ASN A 141 9.86 13.53 16.06
C ASN A 141 10.60 13.19 14.76
N ILE A 142 10.42 11.97 14.25
CA ILE A 142 10.96 11.51 12.98
C ILE A 142 9.81 11.14 12.03
N PRO A 143 10.00 11.21 10.70
CA PRO A 143 9.04 10.67 9.75
C PRO A 143 8.78 9.18 10.00
N PHE A 144 7.53 8.74 9.94
CA PHE A 144 7.16 7.36 10.26
C PHE A 144 7.92 6.33 9.39
N HIS A 145 8.02 6.59 8.09
CA HIS A 145 8.74 5.72 7.14
C HIS A 145 10.26 5.66 7.37
N ASN A 146 10.83 6.52 8.23
CA ASN A 146 12.25 6.47 8.59
C ASN A 146 12.51 5.62 9.84
N ALA A 147 11.48 5.04 10.47
CA ALA A 147 11.63 4.23 11.68
C ALA A 147 12.37 2.91 11.44
N LEU A 148 12.14 2.29 10.27
CA LEU A 148 12.76 1.04 9.81
C LEU A 148 12.90 1.08 8.29
N PRO A 149 13.76 0.23 7.68
CA PRO A 149 13.85 0.10 6.23
C PRO A 149 12.49 -0.31 5.62
N MET A 150 11.90 0.57 4.83
CA MET A 150 10.58 0.38 4.21
C MET A 150 10.64 0.67 2.71
N VAL A 151 9.81 -0.02 1.93
CA VAL A 151 9.62 0.29 0.51
C VAL A 151 8.96 1.66 0.40
N HIS A 152 9.57 2.57 -0.37
CA HIS A 152 8.98 3.87 -0.68
C HIS A 152 7.97 3.72 -1.83
N PRO A 153 6.80 4.40 -1.81
CA PRO A 153 5.80 4.26 -2.88
C PRO A 153 6.33 4.64 -4.28
N ASN A 154 7.25 5.60 -4.38
CA ASN A 154 7.95 5.93 -5.63
C ASN A 154 8.72 4.75 -6.24
N ASP A 155 9.08 3.72 -5.48
CA ASP A 155 9.84 2.56 -5.97
C ASP A 155 8.93 1.39 -6.38
N LEU A 156 7.61 1.51 -6.19
CA LEU A 156 6.66 0.49 -6.58
C LEU A 156 6.53 0.41 -8.10
N VAL A 157 6.61 -0.82 -8.62
CA VAL A 157 6.15 -1.14 -9.97
C VAL A 157 4.69 -1.53 -9.88
N VAL A 158 3.81 -0.77 -10.52
CA VAL A 158 2.35 -1.00 -10.46
C VAL A 158 1.87 -1.71 -11.72
N GLY A 159 1.03 -2.72 -11.54
CA GLY A 159 0.35 -3.46 -12.58
C GLY A 159 -1.00 -3.94 -12.09
N GLY A 160 -1.70 -4.77 -12.87
CA GLY A 160 -2.92 -5.38 -12.39
C GLY A 160 -3.88 -5.79 -13.49
N TRP A 161 -5.10 -6.10 -13.07
CA TRP A 161 -6.19 -6.57 -13.91
C TRP A 161 -7.39 -5.63 -13.80
N ASP A 162 -8.18 -5.53 -14.86
CA ASP A 162 -9.50 -4.92 -14.84
C ASP A 162 -10.38 -5.64 -15.85
N ILE A 163 -11.68 -5.73 -15.57
CA ILE A 163 -12.64 -6.29 -16.53
C ILE A 163 -12.90 -5.32 -17.70
N SER A 164 -12.48 -4.06 -17.58
CA SER A 164 -12.51 -3.06 -18.64
C SER A 164 -11.16 -2.98 -19.39
N SER A 165 -11.23 -2.78 -20.70
CA SER A 165 -10.08 -2.67 -21.62
C SER A 165 -9.40 -1.29 -21.59
N TYR A 166 -10.01 -0.32 -20.90
CA TYR A 166 -9.51 1.04 -20.85
C TYR A 166 -8.06 1.08 -20.34
N ASN A 167 -7.20 1.79 -21.07
CA ASN A 167 -5.90 2.14 -20.52
C ASN A 167 -6.09 3.10 -19.33
N LEU A 168 -5.06 3.27 -18.49
CA LEU A 168 -5.22 4.06 -17.29
C LEU A 168 -5.49 5.54 -17.55
N SER A 169 -5.14 6.10 -18.72
CA SER A 169 -5.53 7.47 -19.06
C SER A 169 -7.04 7.59 -19.24
N GLU A 170 -7.65 6.70 -20.02
CA GLU A 170 -9.10 6.67 -20.24
C GLU A 170 -9.86 6.36 -18.94
N ALA A 171 -9.34 5.41 -18.16
CA ALA A 171 -9.89 5.07 -16.87
C ALA A 171 -9.78 6.21 -15.85
N MET A 172 -8.68 6.96 -15.85
CA MET A 172 -8.48 8.15 -15.01
C MET A 172 -9.44 9.28 -15.41
N ASP A 173 -9.68 9.46 -16.71
CA ASP A 173 -10.69 10.41 -17.20
C ASP A 173 -12.09 10.02 -16.77
N ARG A 174 -12.46 8.74 -16.91
CA ARG A 174 -13.73 8.17 -16.41
C ARG A 174 -13.88 8.35 -14.89
N ALA A 175 -12.81 8.20 -14.13
CA ALA A 175 -12.84 8.30 -12.67
C ALA A 175 -13.18 9.70 -12.16
N GLY A 176 -12.81 10.75 -12.90
CA GLY A 176 -13.14 12.14 -12.55
C GLY A 176 -12.54 12.64 -11.22
N VAL A 177 -11.45 12.02 -10.74
CA VAL A 177 -10.84 12.32 -9.43
C VAL A 177 -9.79 13.43 -9.52
N LEU A 178 -8.94 13.39 -10.55
CA LEU A 178 -7.73 14.23 -10.63
C LEU A 178 -7.94 15.48 -11.48
N GLU A 179 -7.23 16.55 -11.10
CA GLU A 179 -7.26 17.84 -11.81
C GLU A 179 -6.85 17.68 -13.30
N PRO A 180 -7.56 18.32 -14.25
CA PRO A 180 -7.28 18.20 -15.68
C PRO A 180 -5.81 18.48 -16.05
N THR A 181 -5.20 19.48 -15.43
CA THR A 181 -3.78 19.83 -15.68
C THR A 181 -2.84 18.70 -15.29
N LEU A 182 -3.07 18.03 -14.15
CA LEU A 182 -2.27 16.88 -13.75
C LEU A 182 -2.46 15.74 -14.73
N LYS A 183 -3.71 15.44 -15.11
CA LYS A 183 -4.03 14.37 -16.07
C LYS A 183 -3.26 14.54 -17.38
N GLU A 184 -3.22 15.76 -17.92
CA GLU A 184 -2.49 16.04 -19.16
C GLU A 184 -0.97 15.82 -19.00
N GLN A 185 -0.37 16.22 -17.87
CA GLN A 185 1.07 16.03 -17.61
C GLN A 185 1.53 14.56 -17.55
N ILE A 186 0.62 13.65 -17.20
CA ILE A 186 0.90 12.20 -17.07
C ILE A 186 0.21 11.35 -18.14
N LYS A 187 -0.57 11.97 -19.04
CA LYS A 187 -1.39 11.29 -20.05
C LYS A 187 -0.63 10.26 -20.87
N LYS A 188 0.56 10.64 -21.37
CA LYS A 188 1.39 9.75 -22.20
C LYS A 188 1.74 8.46 -21.45
N GLU A 189 2.25 8.57 -20.23
CA GLU A 189 2.64 7.43 -19.40
C GLU A 189 1.42 6.59 -19.00
N MET A 190 0.31 7.24 -18.61
CA MET A 190 -0.93 6.55 -18.24
C MET A 190 -1.58 5.81 -19.43
N THR A 191 -1.38 6.28 -20.66
CA THR A 191 -1.88 5.62 -21.87
C THR A 191 -1.16 4.29 -22.15
N GLU A 192 0.12 4.20 -21.78
CA GLU A 192 0.95 2.99 -21.97
C GLU A 192 0.62 1.90 -20.92
N LEU A 193 -0.13 2.24 -19.87
CA LEU A 193 -0.53 1.33 -18.80
C LEU A 193 -1.90 0.74 -19.09
N VAL A 194 -1.93 -0.51 -19.55
CA VAL A 194 -3.16 -1.24 -19.90
C VAL A 194 -3.36 -2.41 -18.92
N PRO A 195 -4.53 -2.55 -18.29
CA PRO A 195 -4.83 -3.67 -17.42
C PRO A 195 -4.80 -5.02 -18.14
N LEU A 196 -4.32 -6.05 -17.45
CA LEU A 196 -4.50 -7.44 -17.88
C LEU A 196 -6.00 -7.82 -17.84
N PRO A 197 -6.45 -8.80 -18.63
CA PRO A 197 -7.84 -9.26 -18.59
C PRO A 197 -8.24 -9.78 -17.20
N GLY A 198 -9.33 -9.27 -16.65
CA GLY A 198 -9.85 -9.67 -15.33
C GLY A 198 -10.69 -10.95 -15.36
N LEU A 199 -10.91 -11.55 -14.19
CA LEU A 199 -11.95 -12.57 -14.01
C LEU A 199 -13.31 -11.89 -13.86
N TYR A 200 -14.32 -12.37 -14.57
CA TYR A 200 -15.67 -11.85 -14.50
C TYR A 200 -16.68 -12.99 -14.35
N TYR A 201 -17.23 -13.13 -13.14
CA TYR A 201 -18.36 -14.01 -12.86
C TYR A 201 -19.57 -13.13 -12.53
N PRO A 202 -20.53 -12.96 -13.48
CA PRO A 202 -21.61 -11.98 -13.36
C PRO A 202 -22.39 -12.08 -12.05
N ASP A 203 -22.61 -13.30 -11.55
CA ASP A 203 -23.38 -13.57 -10.34
C ASP A 203 -22.74 -13.01 -9.05
N PHE A 204 -21.48 -12.56 -9.08
CA PHE A 204 -20.78 -12.04 -7.90
C PHE A 204 -20.83 -10.51 -7.77
N ILE A 205 -21.12 -9.78 -8.85
CA ILE A 205 -21.17 -8.31 -8.86
C ILE A 205 -22.50 -7.79 -9.41
N ALA A 206 -22.74 -6.49 -9.28
CA ALA A 206 -23.97 -5.89 -9.79
C ALA A 206 -24.11 -6.04 -11.32
N ALA A 207 -25.32 -6.36 -11.80
CA ALA A 207 -25.60 -6.58 -13.22
C ALA A 207 -25.26 -5.37 -14.12
N ASN A 208 -25.28 -4.16 -13.58
CA ASN A 208 -24.90 -2.94 -14.31
C ASN A 208 -23.41 -2.84 -14.66
N GLN A 209 -22.60 -3.84 -14.30
CA GLN A 209 -21.19 -3.93 -14.71
C GLN A 209 -21.01 -4.73 -16.01
N GLU A 210 -22.06 -5.34 -16.57
CA GLU A 210 -21.98 -6.16 -17.78
C GLU A 210 -21.37 -5.40 -18.97
N ASP A 211 -21.88 -4.20 -19.25
CA ASP A 211 -21.39 -3.34 -20.35
C ASP A 211 -19.92 -2.89 -20.17
N ARG A 212 -19.38 -3.00 -18.94
CA ARG A 212 -18.00 -2.64 -18.63
C ARG A 212 -17.02 -3.81 -18.88
N ALA A 213 -17.52 -5.04 -18.97
CA ALA A 213 -16.71 -6.25 -18.97
C ALA A 213 -16.24 -6.68 -20.38
N ASP A 214 -15.40 -5.86 -21.02
CA ASP A 214 -14.86 -6.11 -22.38
C ASP A 214 -13.41 -6.66 -22.38
N ASN A 215 -12.79 -6.81 -21.21
CA ASN A 215 -11.42 -7.30 -21.01
C ASN A 215 -11.40 -8.44 -19.99
N THR A 216 -11.94 -9.60 -20.38
CA THR A 216 -12.12 -10.74 -19.47
C THR A 216 -11.32 -11.96 -19.89
N ILE A 217 -10.89 -12.76 -18.91
CA ILE A 217 -10.41 -14.11 -19.15
C ILE A 217 -11.63 -14.97 -19.52
N ALA A 218 -11.50 -15.77 -20.57
CA ALA A 218 -12.60 -16.55 -21.11
C ALA A 218 -13.13 -17.59 -20.09
N GLY A 219 -14.44 -17.55 -19.85
CA GLY A 219 -15.14 -18.45 -18.94
C GLY A 219 -15.99 -17.68 -17.93
N SER A 220 -17.17 -18.22 -17.60
CA SER A 220 -18.14 -17.56 -16.69
C SER A 220 -18.26 -18.22 -15.32
N LYS A 221 -17.41 -19.22 -15.03
CA LYS A 221 -17.40 -19.97 -13.77
C LYS A 221 -15.98 -20.15 -13.26
N ALA A 222 -15.82 -20.17 -11.94
CA ALA A 222 -14.55 -20.47 -11.30
C ALA A 222 -14.03 -21.87 -11.71
N CYS A 223 -12.76 -21.95 -12.07
CA CYS A 223 -12.09 -23.19 -12.46
C CYS A 223 -10.58 -23.08 -12.24
N ASN A 224 -9.89 -24.21 -12.27
CA ASN A 224 -8.43 -24.25 -12.07
C ASN A 224 -7.65 -23.55 -13.18
N GLU A 225 -8.18 -23.47 -14.40
CA GLU A 225 -7.55 -22.72 -15.49
C GLU A 225 -7.48 -21.23 -15.18
N HIS A 226 -8.53 -20.67 -14.57
CA HIS A 226 -8.53 -19.29 -14.08
C HIS A 226 -7.48 -19.06 -13.00
N VAL A 227 -7.36 -19.98 -12.04
CA VAL A 227 -6.33 -19.91 -10.99
C VAL A 227 -4.93 -19.95 -11.59
N GLU A 228 -4.66 -20.90 -12.49
CA GLU A 228 -3.35 -21.02 -13.13
C GLU A 228 -3.01 -19.82 -14.01
N LYS A 229 -4.01 -19.23 -14.69
CA LYS A 229 -3.82 -17.99 -15.44
C LYS A 229 -3.38 -16.84 -14.54
N ILE A 230 -4.05 -16.61 -13.40
CA ILE A 230 -3.66 -15.54 -12.46
C ILE A 230 -2.28 -15.81 -11.86
N ARG A 231 -1.97 -17.07 -11.50
CA ARG A 231 -0.63 -17.45 -11.02
C ARG A 231 0.44 -17.17 -12.08
N GLN A 232 0.13 -17.44 -13.35
CA GLN A 232 1.04 -17.17 -14.45
C GLN A 232 1.26 -15.66 -14.65
N ASP A 233 0.20 -14.86 -14.62
CA ASP A 233 0.29 -13.40 -14.74
C ASP A 233 1.17 -12.78 -13.63
N ILE A 234 1.06 -13.28 -12.39
CA ILE A 234 1.92 -12.85 -11.29
C ILE A 234 3.38 -13.22 -11.54
N ARG A 235 3.66 -14.44 -12.02
CA ARG A 235 5.02 -14.89 -12.35
C ARG A 235 5.62 -14.06 -13.48
N ASP A 236 4.85 -13.80 -14.53
CA ASP A 236 5.28 -13.01 -15.68
C ASP A 236 5.52 -11.55 -15.30
N PHE A 237 4.63 -10.95 -14.51
CA PHE A 237 4.82 -9.60 -14.00
C PHE A 237 6.07 -9.49 -13.12
N LYS A 238 6.29 -10.48 -12.24
CA LYS A 238 7.49 -10.57 -11.40
C LYS A 238 8.77 -10.65 -12.25
N ALA A 239 8.79 -11.56 -13.22
CA ALA A 239 9.95 -11.82 -14.06
C ALA A 239 10.26 -10.64 -15.00
N LYS A 240 9.25 -10.12 -15.70
CA LYS A 240 9.36 -8.98 -16.63
C LYS A 240 9.99 -7.75 -15.98
N ASN A 241 9.68 -7.52 -14.70
CA ASN A 241 10.12 -6.34 -13.97
C ASN A 241 11.33 -6.62 -13.04
N GLY A 242 11.84 -7.85 -13.00
CA GLY A 242 12.95 -8.25 -12.13
C GLY A 242 12.66 -8.00 -10.65
N LEU A 243 11.46 -8.34 -10.18
CA LEU A 243 10.98 -8.05 -8.83
C LEU A 243 11.37 -9.15 -7.84
N ASP A 244 11.73 -8.76 -6.61
CA ASP A 244 11.96 -9.68 -5.51
C ASP A 244 10.63 -10.13 -4.88
N LYS A 245 9.71 -9.17 -4.71
CA LYS A 245 8.40 -9.34 -4.06
C LYS A 245 7.28 -8.78 -4.93
N VAL A 246 6.10 -9.42 -4.83
CA VAL A 246 4.85 -8.92 -5.40
C VAL A 246 3.79 -8.94 -4.31
N VAL A 247 3.04 -7.85 -4.18
CA VAL A 247 1.84 -7.76 -3.36
C VAL A 247 0.64 -7.65 -4.28
N VAL A 248 -0.37 -8.48 -4.06
CA VAL A 248 -1.66 -8.40 -4.77
C VAL A 248 -2.67 -7.74 -3.84
N LEU A 249 -3.40 -6.74 -4.34
CA LEU A 249 -4.42 -6.02 -3.58
C LEU A 249 -5.72 -5.93 -4.37
N TRP A 250 -6.82 -6.34 -3.75
CA TRP A 250 -8.16 -6.21 -4.34
C TRP A 250 -8.70 -4.80 -4.11
N THR A 251 -8.98 -4.08 -5.19
CA THR A 251 -9.64 -2.76 -5.18
C THR A 251 -10.74 -2.67 -6.25
N ALA A 252 -11.26 -3.82 -6.69
CA ALA A 252 -12.34 -3.90 -7.65
C ALA A 252 -13.71 -3.72 -6.97
N ASN A 253 -14.78 -3.96 -7.71
CA ASN A 253 -16.14 -3.91 -7.21
C ASN A 253 -16.33 -4.81 -5.98
N THR A 254 -17.18 -4.35 -5.06
CA THR A 254 -17.62 -5.18 -3.93
C THR A 254 -18.41 -6.37 -4.46
N GLU A 255 -18.00 -7.56 -4.07
CA GLU A 255 -18.73 -8.79 -4.38
C GLU A 255 -19.80 -9.06 -3.32
N ARG A 256 -20.85 -9.81 -3.69
CA ARG A 256 -21.72 -10.42 -2.68
C ARG A 256 -20.93 -11.45 -1.88
N PHE A 257 -21.42 -11.78 -0.68
CA PHE A 257 -20.86 -12.88 0.09
C PHE A 257 -21.00 -14.22 -0.66
N ALA A 258 -19.94 -15.03 -0.60
CA ALA A 258 -20.02 -16.45 -0.91
C ALA A 258 -20.61 -17.19 0.30
N GLU A 259 -21.43 -18.20 0.05
CA GLU A 259 -21.93 -19.09 1.11
C GLU A 259 -20.78 -19.97 1.62
N LEU A 260 -20.73 -20.20 2.94
CA LEU A 260 -19.84 -21.18 3.53
C LEU A 260 -20.54 -22.54 3.51
N ILE A 261 -20.03 -23.45 2.70
CA ILE A 261 -20.63 -24.75 2.42
C ILE A 261 -19.66 -25.84 2.91
N ASP A 262 -20.12 -26.64 3.86
CA ASP A 262 -19.38 -27.79 4.37
C ASP A 262 -19.07 -28.78 3.24
N GLY A 263 -17.81 -29.19 3.10
CA GLY A 263 -17.40 -30.04 1.98
C GLY A 263 -16.92 -29.29 0.75
N VAL A 264 -17.00 -27.95 0.71
CA VAL A 264 -16.67 -27.15 -0.49
C VAL A 264 -15.60 -26.11 -0.19
N ASN A 265 -15.83 -25.19 0.75
CA ASN A 265 -14.91 -24.07 1.05
C ASN A 265 -14.63 -23.92 2.55
N ASP A 266 -14.78 -25.01 3.30
CA ASP A 266 -14.50 -25.11 4.74
C ASP A 266 -13.04 -25.46 5.06
N THR A 267 -12.29 -26.03 4.11
CA THR A 267 -10.85 -26.30 4.25
C THR A 267 -10.05 -25.87 3.02
N ALA A 268 -8.73 -25.74 3.18
CA ALA A 268 -7.84 -25.40 2.08
C ALA A 268 -7.85 -26.46 0.96
N GLU A 269 -7.85 -27.75 1.32
CA GLU A 269 -7.83 -28.87 0.38
C GLU A 269 -9.14 -29.03 -0.42
N LYS A 270 -10.26 -28.54 0.12
CA LYS A 270 -11.54 -28.56 -0.59
C LYS A 270 -11.70 -27.33 -1.50
N THR A 271 -11.09 -26.21 -1.11
CA THR A 271 -11.12 -24.95 -1.87
C THR A 271 -10.23 -24.96 -3.11
N PHE A 272 -9.07 -25.64 -3.07
CA PHE A 272 -8.05 -25.67 -4.13
C PHE A 272 -7.77 -27.10 -4.62
#